data_AF-A0A6I6JVB7-F1
#
_entry.id   AF-A0A6I6JVB7-F1
#
_cell.length_a   1.000
_cell.length_b   1.000
_cell.length_c   1.000
_cell.angle_alpha   90.00
_cell.angle_beta   90.00
_cell.angle_gamma   90.00
#
_symmetry.space_group_name_H-M   'P 1'
#
loop_
_entity.id
_entity.type
_entity.pdbx_description
1 polymer ?
#
loop_
_entity_poly.entity_id
_entity_poly.type
_entity_poly.pdbx_seq_one_letter_code
_entity_poly.pdbx_strand_id
1 'polypeptide(L)'
;MRKGNINLWILGVLFGSILAYTGWTGLGTQTFLMGKTSEISGKVIEVFPNKEVQNFSRKIKYVYSVNDNFYVDFKKLGTEDAKQEIGNDLKLIYSIKKPERNRVKRLSSNYDNSVGKKYYSTKENGYIELRLINGIFKYKEAAVGGKIIHDFVGEYKIINDSIKFENYIFETVNENKNRPELFVLSPDNHRQLVDVSTKKIFRRFH
;
A
#
# COMPACT_ATOMS: atom_id res chain seq x y z
N MET A 1 -46.74 38.35 6.99
CA MET A 1 -45.95 37.11 7.12
C MET A 1 -46.90 35.93 7.28
N ARG A 2 -47.18 35.16 6.21
CA ARG A 2 -48.03 33.96 6.30
C ARG A 2 -47.22 32.81 6.88
N LYS A 3 -47.54 32.39 8.11
CA LYS A 3 -47.08 31.10 8.66
C LYS A 3 -47.80 30.00 7.87
N GLY A 4 -47.09 29.36 6.95
CA GLY A 4 -47.58 28.15 6.30
C GLY A 4 -47.67 27.03 7.32
N ASN A 5 -48.87 26.51 7.57
CA ASN A 5 -49.07 25.29 8.33
C ASN A 5 -48.47 24.13 7.54
N ILE A 6 -47.23 23.76 7.86
CA ILE A 6 -46.58 22.59 7.27
C ILE A 6 -47.30 21.37 7.83
N ASN A 7 -47.99 20.65 6.95
CA ASN A 7 -48.70 19.43 7.31
C ASN A 7 -47.69 18.33 7.69
N LEU A 8 -47.67 17.92 8.96
CA LEU A 8 -46.78 16.87 9.46
C LEU A 8 -46.91 15.55 8.68
N TRP A 9 -48.08 15.26 8.12
CA TRP A 9 -48.27 14.07 7.29
C TRP A 9 -47.48 14.12 5.99
N ILE A 10 -47.39 15.30 5.36
CA ILE A 10 -46.59 15.49 4.14
C ILE A 10 -45.11 15.31 4.47
N LEU A 11 -44.64 15.87 5.59
CA LEU A 11 -43.28 15.66 6.08
C LEU A 11 -42.99 14.18 6.38
N GLY A 12 -43.94 13.46 7.00
CA GLY A 12 -43.82 12.04 7.30
C GLY A 12 -43.72 11.18 6.04
N VAL A 13 -44.53 11.48 5.01
CA VAL A 13 -44.46 10.80 3.71
C VAL A 13 -43.15 11.11 3.00
N LEU A 14 -42.65 12.35 3.06
CA LEU A 14 -41.38 12.77 2.46
C LEU A 14 -40.18 12.09 3.15
N PHE A 15 -40.16 12.06 4.48
CA PHE A 15 -39.12 11.36 5.24
C PHE A 15 -39.19 9.85 5.05
N GLY A 16 -40.39 9.28 5.07
CA GLY A 16 -40.63 7.86 4.86
C GLY A 16 -40.21 7.40 3.46
N SER A 17 -40.43 8.22 2.43
CA SER A 17 -39.99 7.93 1.06
C SER A 17 -38.49 8.11 0.87
N ILE A 18 -37.85 9.08 1.53
CA ILE A 18 -36.38 9.18 1.56
C ILE A 18 -35.76 7.98 2.28
N LEU A 19 -36.32 7.57 3.43
CA LEU A 19 -35.84 6.40 4.18
C LEU A 19 -36.12 5.08 3.46
N ALA A 20 -37.27 4.93 2.80
CA ALA A 20 -37.57 3.77 1.97
C ALA A 20 -36.69 3.72 0.71
N TYR A 21 -36.43 4.87 0.08
CA TYR A 21 -35.50 4.95 -1.06
C TYR A 21 -34.07 4.65 -0.62
N THR A 22 -33.61 5.20 0.51
CA THR A 22 -32.26 4.95 1.05
C THR A 22 -32.11 3.55 1.65
N GLY A 23 -33.19 2.95 2.17
CA GLY A 23 -33.24 1.57 2.66
C GLY A 23 -33.34 0.54 1.52
N TRP A 24 -34.13 0.82 0.48
CA TRP A 24 -34.21 0.01 -0.74
C TRP A 24 -32.91 0.07 -1.55
N THR A 25 -32.28 1.25 -1.60
CA THR A 25 -30.92 1.40 -2.15
C THR A 25 -29.82 1.09 -1.14
N GLY A 26 -30.19 0.55 0.02
CA GLY A 26 -29.28 0.07 1.04
C GLY A 26 -28.24 -0.83 0.39
N LEU A 27 -26.97 -0.42 0.51
CA LEU A 27 -25.74 -1.02 -0.04
C LEU A 27 -25.23 -0.45 -1.38
N GLY A 28 -26.00 0.33 -2.15
CA GLY A 28 -25.59 0.83 -3.48
C GLY A 28 -25.31 2.34 -3.58
N THR A 29 -25.79 3.17 -2.67
CA THR A 29 -25.83 4.64 -2.86
C THR A 29 -24.57 5.42 -2.52
N GLN A 30 -23.58 4.84 -1.82
CA GLN A 30 -22.26 5.46 -1.76
C GLN A 30 -21.61 5.60 -3.15
N THR A 31 -22.05 4.79 -4.12
CA THR A 31 -21.56 4.82 -5.50
C THR A 31 -22.13 5.99 -6.32
N PHE A 32 -23.29 6.56 -5.97
CA PHE A 32 -23.92 7.61 -6.78
C PHE A 32 -23.35 9.02 -6.51
N LEU A 33 -22.85 9.27 -5.29
CA LEU A 33 -22.15 10.52 -4.94
C LEU A 33 -20.66 10.50 -5.32
N MET A 34 -20.12 9.33 -5.65
CA MET A 34 -18.82 9.18 -6.29
C MET A 34 -19.03 9.31 -7.81
N GLY A 35 -18.86 10.52 -8.36
CA GLY A 35 -18.79 10.66 -9.82
C GLY A 35 -17.80 9.64 -10.44
N LYS A 36 -17.96 9.36 -11.75
CA LYS A 36 -17.26 8.29 -12.53
C LYS A 36 -16.12 7.58 -11.77
N THR A 37 -16.34 6.30 -11.45
CA THR A 37 -15.37 5.42 -10.81
C THR A 37 -14.74 4.47 -11.82
N SER A 38 -13.57 3.92 -11.48
CA SER A 38 -12.89 2.89 -12.26
C SER A 38 -12.31 1.82 -11.32
N GLU A 39 -11.98 0.66 -11.88
CA GLU A 39 -11.34 -0.44 -11.17
C GLU A 39 -9.85 -0.49 -11.46
N ILE A 40 -9.06 -0.77 -10.44
CA ILE A 40 -7.62 -0.92 -10.56
C ILE A 40 -7.06 -1.94 -9.58
N SER A 41 -5.89 -2.47 -9.91
CA SER A 41 -5.13 -3.35 -9.01
C SER A 41 -4.20 -2.53 -8.14
N GLY A 42 -4.00 -2.99 -6.91
CA GLY A 42 -3.00 -2.47 -5.99
C GLY A 42 -2.28 -3.60 -5.26
N LYS A 43 -1.29 -3.24 -4.46
CA LYS A 43 -0.51 -4.19 -3.66
C LYS A 43 -0.42 -3.79 -2.20
N VAL A 44 -0.42 -4.77 -1.32
CA VAL A 44 -0.16 -4.57 0.11
C VAL A 44 1.33 -4.31 0.31
N ILE A 45 1.67 -3.17 0.93
CA ILE A 45 3.06 -2.78 1.20
C ILE A 45 3.40 -2.90 2.70
N GLU A 46 2.41 -2.94 3.57
CA GLU A 46 2.62 -3.11 5.01
C GLU A 46 1.41 -3.74 5.68
N VAL A 47 1.67 -4.56 6.69
CA VAL A 47 0.65 -5.25 7.48
C VAL A 47 0.87 -4.92 8.94
N PHE A 48 -0.18 -4.46 9.61
CA PHE A 48 -0.16 -4.15 11.03
C PHE A 48 -0.91 -5.26 11.79
N PRO A 49 -0.18 -6.11 12.54
CA PRO A 49 -0.78 -7.20 13.29
C PRO A 49 -1.66 -6.66 14.41
N ASN A 50 -2.71 -7.40 14.76
CA ASN A 50 -3.47 -7.16 15.96
C ASN A 50 -2.70 -7.71 17.17
N LYS A 51 -2.32 -6.85 18.12
CA LYS A 51 -1.60 -7.29 19.34
C LYS A 51 -2.48 -8.09 20.30
N GLU A 52 -3.80 -7.92 20.22
CA GLU A 52 -4.76 -8.52 21.15
C GLU A 52 -5.29 -9.89 20.66
N VAL A 53 -5.17 -10.19 19.37
CA VAL A 53 -5.66 -11.46 18.79
C VAL A 53 -4.56 -12.02 17.89
N GLN A 54 -3.91 -13.09 18.35
CA GLN A 54 -2.94 -13.83 17.54
C GLN A 54 -3.57 -14.23 16.20
N ASN A 55 -2.81 -14.08 15.11
CA ASN A 55 -3.14 -14.43 13.72
C ASN A 55 -4.05 -13.48 12.92
N PHE A 56 -4.51 -12.35 13.49
CA PHE A 56 -5.31 -11.37 12.73
C PHE A 56 -4.51 -10.12 12.38
N SER A 57 -4.54 -9.75 11.10
CA SER A 57 -4.05 -8.44 10.64
C SER A 57 -5.16 -7.43 10.87
N ARG A 58 -4.93 -6.36 11.64
CA ARG A 58 -5.99 -5.36 11.95
C ARG A 58 -6.12 -4.32 10.84
N LYS A 59 -5.01 -4.05 10.17
CA LYS A 59 -4.89 -2.97 9.19
C LYS A 59 -3.82 -3.34 8.18
N ILE A 60 -4.05 -3.00 6.93
CA ILE A 60 -3.06 -3.06 5.86
C ILE A 60 -2.84 -1.66 5.31
N LYS A 61 -1.62 -1.40 4.86
CA LYS A 61 -1.25 -0.27 4.00
C LYS A 61 -1.05 -0.82 2.61
N TYR A 62 -1.62 -0.16 1.62
CA TYR A 62 -1.51 -0.56 0.23
C TYR A 62 -1.20 0.61 -0.68
N VAL A 63 -0.75 0.28 -1.88
CA VAL A 63 -0.39 1.21 -2.94
C VAL A 63 -1.09 0.83 -4.24
N TYR A 64 -1.41 1.83 -5.06
CA TYR A 64 -1.91 1.68 -6.42
C TYR A 64 -1.45 2.86 -7.27
N SER A 65 -1.41 2.68 -8.59
CA SER A 65 -0.99 3.73 -9.52
C SER A 65 -2.14 4.19 -10.41
N VAL A 66 -2.29 5.49 -10.63
CA VAL A 66 -3.23 6.06 -11.60
C VAL A 66 -2.49 7.12 -12.41
N ASN A 67 -2.42 6.94 -13.73
CA ASN A 67 -1.73 7.86 -14.65
C ASN A 67 -0.34 8.25 -14.13
N ASP A 68 0.51 7.25 -13.88
CA ASP A 68 1.89 7.36 -13.38
C ASP A 68 2.08 7.90 -11.95
N ASN A 69 1.00 8.27 -11.26
CA ASN A 69 1.06 8.71 -9.87
C ASN A 69 0.74 7.55 -8.93
N PHE A 70 1.53 7.40 -7.86
CA PHE A 70 1.29 6.41 -6.82
C PHE A 70 0.50 7.00 -5.65
N TYR A 71 -0.50 6.26 -5.22
CA TYR A 71 -1.37 6.61 -4.10
C TYR A 71 -1.25 5.55 -3.02
N VAL A 72 -1.33 5.97 -1.77
CA VAL A 72 -1.25 5.10 -0.59
C VAL A 72 -2.45 5.33 0.28
N ASP A 73 -3.02 4.23 0.77
CA ASP A 73 -4.11 4.28 1.73
C ASP A 73 -4.09 3.04 2.62
N PHE A 74 -5.04 2.99 3.55
CA PHE A 74 -5.15 1.94 4.54
C PHE A 74 -6.53 1.30 4.54
N LYS A 75 -6.58 -0.02 4.76
CA LYS A 75 -7.83 -0.76 4.97
C LYS A 75 -7.75 -1.46 6.32
N LYS A 76 -8.75 -1.23 7.16
CA LYS A 76 -8.99 -2.07 8.34
C LYS A 76 -9.56 -3.40 7.85
N LEU A 77 -9.02 -4.50 8.34
CA LEU A 77 -9.51 -5.83 7.99
C LEU A 77 -10.52 -6.28 9.05
N GLY A 78 -11.62 -6.88 8.59
CA GLY A 78 -12.61 -7.54 9.43
C GLY A 78 -12.17 -8.95 9.83
N THR A 79 -12.97 -9.61 10.66
CA THR A 79 -12.75 -11.01 11.08
C THR A 79 -12.97 -12.01 9.94
N GLU A 80 -13.80 -11.66 8.97
CA GLU A 80 -14.09 -12.48 7.78
C GLU A 80 -13.09 -12.23 6.64
N ASP A 81 -12.28 -11.17 6.72
CA ASP A 81 -11.27 -10.88 5.72
C ASP A 81 -10.12 -11.89 5.84
N ALA A 82 -9.73 -12.51 4.73
CA ALA A 82 -8.61 -13.44 4.70
C ALA A 82 -7.32 -12.76 5.18
N LYS A 83 -6.42 -13.54 5.82
CA LYS A 83 -5.10 -13.06 6.24
C LYS A 83 -4.39 -12.38 5.06
N GLN A 84 -3.88 -11.18 5.32
CA GLN A 84 -3.15 -10.39 4.34
C GLN A 84 -1.67 -10.33 4.68
N GLU A 85 -0.84 -10.38 3.64
CA GLU A 85 0.62 -10.32 3.73
C GLU A 85 1.17 -9.28 2.77
N ILE A 86 2.41 -8.85 2.99
CA ILE A 86 3.08 -7.90 2.09
C ILE A 86 3.23 -8.55 0.71
N GLY A 87 2.94 -7.79 -0.34
CA GLY A 87 2.95 -8.24 -1.74
C GLY A 87 1.62 -8.82 -2.25
N ASN A 88 0.64 -9.06 -1.37
CA ASN A 88 -0.70 -9.50 -1.80
C ASN A 88 -1.33 -8.48 -2.76
N ASP A 89 -1.96 -9.00 -3.80
CA ASP A 89 -2.74 -8.18 -4.74
C ASP A 89 -4.13 -7.88 -4.20
N LEU A 90 -4.63 -6.70 -4.52
CA LEU A 90 -5.99 -6.28 -4.23
C LEU A 90 -6.62 -5.55 -5.40
N LYS A 91 -7.95 -5.59 -5.47
CA LYS A 91 -8.72 -4.80 -6.43
C LYS A 91 -9.40 -3.65 -5.70
N LEU A 92 -9.30 -2.48 -6.30
CA LEU A 92 -9.80 -1.21 -5.79
C LEU A 92 -10.85 -0.66 -6.75
N ILE A 93 -11.80 0.08 -6.21
CA ILE A 93 -12.61 1.04 -6.96
C ILE A 93 -12.16 2.42 -6.52
N TYR A 94 -11.79 3.28 -7.46
CA TYR A 94 -11.37 4.67 -7.18
C TYR A 94 -12.21 5.68 -7.97
N SER A 95 -12.27 6.92 -7.50
CA SER A 95 -12.91 8.01 -8.25
C SER A 95 -11.94 8.60 -9.28
N ILE A 96 -12.33 8.64 -10.55
CA ILE A 96 -11.48 9.17 -11.63
C ILE A 96 -11.11 10.64 -11.39
N LYS A 97 -12.03 11.43 -10.81
CA LYS A 97 -11.78 12.86 -10.53
C LYS A 97 -10.91 13.10 -9.30
N LYS A 98 -10.88 12.15 -8.37
CA LYS A 98 -10.21 12.24 -7.06
C LYS A 98 -9.64 10.87 -6.72
N PRO A 99 -8.52 10.46 -7.33
CA PRO A 99 -8.00 9.10 -7.18
C PRO A 99 -7.75 8.69 -5.74
N GLU A 100 -7.39 9.64 -4.88
CA GLU A 100 -7.24 9.45 -3.43
C GLU A 100 -8.50 8.88 -2.76
N ARG A 101 -9.70 9.14 -3.32
CA ARG A 101 -10.95 8.53 -2.87
C ARG A 101 -11.12 7.16 -3.49
N ASN A 102 -10.85 6.14 -2.70
CA ASN A 102 -10.86 4.76 -3.15
C ASN A 102 -11.52 3.83 -2.11
N ARG A 103 -11.82 2.60 -2.53
CA ARG A 103 -12.26 1.52 -1.66
C ARG A 103 -11.71 0.19 -2.14
N VAL A 104 -11.30 -0.67 -1.21
CA VAL A 104 -10.93 -2.05 -1.51
C VAL A 104 -12.19 -2.85 -1.84
N LYS A 105 -12.28 -3.33 -3.09
CA LYS A 105 -13.37 -4.18 -3.59
C LYS A 105 -13.13 -5.64 -3.26
N ARG A 106 -11.88 -6.11 -3.41
CA ARG A 106 -11.50 -7.51 -3.20
C ARG A 106 -10.06 -7.61 -2.71
N LEU A 107 -9.86 -8.47 -1.73
CA LEU A 107 -8.54 -8.90 -1.26
C LEU A 107 -8.18 -10.23 -1.91
N SER A 108 -6.91 -10.40 -2.27
CA SER A 108 -6.37 -11.69 -2.72
C SER A 108 -5.34 -12.17 -1.72
N SER A 109 -5.32 -13.47 -1.44
CA SER A 109 -4.29 -14.11 -0.60
C SER A 109 -3.35 -14.92 -1.48
N ASN A 110 -2.79 -14.26 -2.50
CA ASN A 110 -1.86 -14.86 -3.47
C ASN A 110 -0.40 -14.74 -3.02
N TYR A 111 -0.16 -14.87 -1.71
CA TYR A 111 1.17 -14.83 -1.13
C TYR A 111 1.95 -16.11 -1.47
N ASP A 112 3.20 -15.94 -1.93
CA ASP A 112 4.17 -17.02 -1.96
C ASP A 112 4.90 -17.08 -0.61
N ASN A 113 4.78 -18.22 0.09
CA ASN A 113 5.39 -18.52 1.39
C ASN A 113 6.93 -18.43 1.42
N SER A 114 7.58 -17.97 0.34
CA SER A 114 8.98 -17.61 0.34
C SER A 114 9.28 -16.57 1.43
N VAL A 115 9.98 -17.02 2.48
CA VAL A 115 10.47 -16.15 3.56
C VAL A 115 11.24 -14.99 2.91
N GLY A 116 10.75 -13.77 3.16
CA GLY A 116 11.35 -12.57 2.58
C GLY A 116 12.85 -12.50 2.86
N LYS A 117 13.65 -12.19 1.84
CA LYS A 117 15.10 -12.11 1.99
C LYS A 117 15.46 -10.81 2.69
N LYS A 118 16.16 -10.91 3.82
CA LYS A 118 16.70 -9.77 4.54
C LYS A 118 18.20 -9.62 4.25
N TYR A 119 18.58 -8.43 3.84
CA TYR A 119 19.97 -8.02 3.62
C TYR A 119 20.29 -6.89 4.56
N TYR A 120 21.50 -6.89 5.08
CA TYR A 120 21.92 -5.92 6.06
C TYR A 120 23.39 -5.58 5.88
N SER A 121 23.73 -4.31 6.11
CA SER A 121 25.10 -3.81 6.09
C SER A 121 25.28 -2.78 7.19
N THR A 122 26.31 -2.96 8.01
CA THR A 122 26.74 -1.96 8.97
C THR A 122 27.43 -0.79 8.25
N LYS A 123 27.29 0.41 8.81
CA LYS A 123 28.16 1.56 8.54
C LYS A 123 28.86 1.91 9.85
N GLU A 124 30.01 2.58 9.79
CA GLU A 124 30.74 3.04 11.00
C GLU A 124 29.82 3.75 12.01
N ASN A 125 28.78 4.40 11.50
CA ASN A 125 27.88 5.26 12.24
C ASN A 125 26.39 4.92 12.01
N GLY A 126 26.05 3.67 11.70
CA GLY A 126 24.64 3.30 11.47
C GLY A 126 24.44 1.99 10.72
N TYR A 127 23.33 1.86 10.02
CA TYR A 127 23.02 0.65 9.25
C TYR A 127 22.20 0.92 7.99
N ILE A 128 22.33 -0.01 7.05
CA ILE A 128 21.40 -0.16 5.94
C ILE A 128 20.74 -1.53 6.03
N GLU A 129 19.44 -1.55 5.80
CA GLU A 129 18.62 -2.75 5.74
C GLU A 129 17.82 -2.77 4.43
N LEU A 130 17.91 -3.86 3.67
CA LEU A 130 17.03 -4.13 2.53
C LEU A 130 16.23 -5.40 2.79
N ARG A 131 14.91 -5.33 2.69
CA ARG A 131 14.02 -6.49 2.73
C ARG A 131 13.37 -6.68 1.37
N LEU A 132 13.38 -7.91 0.87
CA LEU A 132 12.66 -8.33 -0.34
C LEU A 132 11.55 -9.29 0.05
N ILE A 133 10.30 -8.89 -0.08
CA ILE A 133 9.13 -9.63 0.40
C ILE A 133 8.08 -9.65 -0.72
N ASN A 134 7.92 -10.80 -1.37
CA ASN A 134 6.88 -11.05 -2.37
C ASN A 134 6.69 -9.91 -3.41
N GLY A 135 7.76 -9.61 -4.15
CA GLY A 135 7.75 -8.53 -5.16
C GLY A 135 7.79 -7.11 -4.60
N ILE A 136 7.76 -6.90 -3.28
CA ILE A 136 7.95 -5.60 -2.63
C ILE A 136 9.32 -5.51 -1.97
N PHE A 137 10.05 -4.42 -2.19
CA PHE A 137 11.27 -4.14 -1.43
C PHE A 137 11.04 -3.03 -0.40
N LYS A 138 11.77 -3.11 0.71
CA LYS A 138 11.85 -2.06 1.73
C LYS A 138 13.31 -1.75 2.02
N TYR A 139 13.73 -0.53 1.77
CA TYR A 139 15.07 -0.05 2.05
C TYR A 139 15.01 0.92 3.22
N LYS A 140 15.86 0.72 4.22
CA LYS A 140 16.00 1.63 5.35
C LYS A 140 17.46 1.92 5.61
N GLU A 141 17.79 3.18 5.77
CA GLU A 141 19.12 3.64 6.18
C GLU A 141 19.02 4.51 7.43
N ALA A 142 19.87 4.24 8.41
CA ALA A 142 19.93 4.99 9.66
C ALA A 142 21.36 5.47 9.96
N ALA A 143 21.45 6.63 10.62
CA ALA A 143 22.66 7.28 11.13
C ALA A 143 22.85 7.08 12.65
N VAL A 144 23.86 7.75 13.21
CA VAL A 144 24.14 7.81 14.65
C VAL A 144 22.90 8.26 15.41
N GLY A 145 22.60 7.60 16.52
CA GLY A 145 21.41 7.85 17.33
C GLY A 145 20.12 7.27 16.75
N GLY A 146 20.19 6.43 15.71
CA GLY A 146 19.04 5.76 15.11
C GLY A 146 18.19 6.66 14.20
N LYS A 147 18.68 7.86 13.86
CA LYS A 147 17.98 8.78 12.94
C LYS A 147 17.87 8.13 11.56
N ILE A 148 16.65 7.97 11.08
CA ILE A 148 16.37 7.43 9.75
C ILE A 148 16.76 8.50 8.72
N ILE A 149 17.68 8.15 7.83
CA ILE A 149 18.12 8.99 6.70
C ILE A 149 17.25 8.72 5.47
N HIS A 150 16.98 7.43 5.21
CA HIS A 150 16.20 6.99 4.07
C HIS A 150 15.23 5.86 4.46
N ASP A 151 14.01 5.90 3.92
CA ASP A 151 12.98 4.87 4.08
C ASP A 151 12.19 4.74 2.77
N PHE A 152 12.56 3.77 1.94
CA PHE A 152 11.95 3.55 0.62
C PHE A 152 11.17 2.25 0.57
N VAL A 153 10.09 2.27 -0.20
CA VAL A 153 9.29 1.10 -0.53
C VAL A 153 9.00 1.10 -2.03
N GLY A 154 9.03 -0.06 -2.66
CA GLY A 154 8.77 -0.19 -4.08
C GLY A 154 8.54 -1.63 -4.52
N GLU A 155 8.40 -1.85 -5.82
CA GLU A 155 8.37 -3.18 -6.41
C GLU A 155 9.75 -3.64 -6.85
N TYR A 156 9.99 -4.94 -6.81
CA TYR A 156 11.13 -5.54 -7.48
C TYR A 156 10.68 -6.70 -8.36
N LYS A 157 11.36 -6.88 -9.48
CA LYS A 157 11.17 -8.00 -10.40
C LYS A 157 12.51 -8.70 -10.62
N ILE A 158 12.49 -10.02 -10.60
CA ILE A 158 13.64 -10.84 -10.94
C ILE A 158 13.60 -11.08 -12.44
N ILE A 159 14.63 -10.63 -13.17
CA ILE A 159 14.76 -10.76 -14.63
C ILE A 159 16.15 -11.31 -14.90
N ASN A 160 16.24 -12.50 -15.51
CA ASN A 160 17.50 -13.11 -15.95
C ASN A 160 18.61 -13.01 -14.87
N ASP A 161 18.30 -13.49 -13.65
CA ASP A 161 19.15 -13.46 -12.45
C ASP A 161 19.54 -12.08 -11.89
N SER A 162 19.06 -11.00 -12.49
CA SER A 162 19.14 -9.64 -11.98
C SER A 162 17.86 -9.23 -11.26
N ILE A 163 17.95 -8.28 -10.33
CA ILE A 163 16.78 -7.68 -9.68
C ILE A 163 16.65 -6.25 -10.18
N LYS A 164 15.51 -5.95 -10.80
CA LYS A 164 15.10 -4.59 -11.15
C LYS A 164 14.23 -4.04 -10.04
N PHE A 165 14.56 -2.85 -9.54
CA PHE A 165 13.80 -2.14 -8.51
C PHE A 165 13.01 -0.99 -9.13
N GLU A 166 11.78 -0.79 -8.69
CA GLU A 166 10.88 0.28 -9.08
C GLU A 166 10.36 0.95 -7.80
N ASN A 167 10.92 2.12 -7.47
CA ASN A 167 10.55 2.85 -6.26
C ASN A 167 9.14 3.42 -6.38
N TYR A 168 8.33 3.28 -5.33
CA TYR A 168 7.13 4.10 -5.21
C TYR A 168 7.52 5.48 -4.71
N ILE A 169 7.29 6.48 -5.56
CA ILE A 169 7.58 7.87 -5.22
C ILE A 169 6.32 8.45 -4.60
N PHE A 170 6.36 8.64 -3.29
CA PHE A 170 5.37 9.45 -2.59
C PHE A 170 5.95 10.86 -2.54
N GLU A 171 5.26 11.85 -3.09
CA GLU A 171 5.73 13.24 -3.06
C GLU A 171 5.91 13.69 -1.61
N THR A 172 7.14 13.63 -1.10
CA THR A 172 7.55 14.23 0.17
C THR A 172 8.52 15.36 -0.15
N VAL A 173 8.41 16.46 0.59
CA VAL A 173 9.09 17.75 0.33
C VAL A 173 10.63 17.66 0.36
N ASN A 174 11.22 16.53 0.79
CA ASN A 174 12.65 16.41 1.09
C ASN A 174 13.42 15.23 0.42
N GLU A 175 12.81 14.35 -0.38
CA GLU A 175 13.44 13.06 -0.75
C GLU A 175 13.90 12.89 -2.21
N ASN A 176 14.38 13.96 -2.87
CA ASN A 176 14.65 13.89 -4.32
C ASN A 176 16.12 14.01 -4.77
N LYS A 177 17.13 14.02 -3.89
CA LYS A 177 18.53 14.21 -4.34
C LYS A 177 19.53 13.08 -4.08
N ASN A 178 19.28 12.18 -3.12
CA ASN A 178 20.22 11.10 -2.77
C ASN A 178 19.51 9.73 -2.73
N ARG A 179 18.99 9.26 -3.87
CA ARG A 179 18.35 7.93 -3.93
C ARG A 179 19.39 6.88 -4.35
N PRO A 180 19.57 5.79 -3.59
CA PRO A 180 20.44 4.70 -4.00
C PRO A 180 19.81 3.95 -5.17
N GLU A 181 20.57 3.81 -6.24
CA GLU A 181 20.25 2.91 -7.34
C GLU A 181 20.70 1.48 -6.96
N LEU A 182 19.75 0.67 -6.47
CA LEU A 182 20.02 -0.71 -6.10
C LEU A 182 19.96 -1.60 -7.35
N PHE A 183 20.98 -2.45 -7.57
CA PHE A 183 20.90 -3.51 -8.56
C PHE A 183 21.49 -4.82 -8.01
N VAL A 184 21.14 -5.95 -8.62
CA VAL A 184 21.82 -7.23 -8.37
C VAL A 184 22.54 -7.58 -9.66
N LEU A 185 23.87 -7.71 -9.59
CA LEU A 185 24.72 -8.08 -10.71
C LEU A 185 25.31 -9.47 -10.42
N SER A 186 25.34 -10.35 -11.43
CA SER A 186 25.94 -11.68 -11.31
C SER A 186 26.89 -11.96 -12.48
N PRO A 187 28.20 -11.73 -12.32
CA PRO A 187 29.20 -12.26 -13.24
C PRO A 187 29.57 -13.72 -12.93
N ASP A 188 29.47 -14.16 -11.67
CA ASP A 188 30.18 -15.35 -11.18
C ASP A 188 29.30 -16.42 -10.48
N ASN A 189 28.02 -16.58 -10.88
CA ASN A 189 27.09 -17.57 -10.30
C ASN A 189 26.79 -17.44 -8.78
N HIS A 190 27.26 -16.38 -8.12
CA HIS A 190 26.91 -16.04 -6.74
C HIS A 190 26.07 -14.76 -6.69
N ARG A 191 24.82 -14.87 -6.22
CA ARG A 191 23.89 -13.73 -6.11
C ARG A 191 24.34 -12.75 -5.02
N GLN A 192 24.88 -11.59 -5.42
CA GLN A 192 25.24 -10.50 -4.51
C GLN A 192 24.43 -9.25 -4.82
N LEU A 193 23.87 -8.63 -3.78
CA LEU A 193 23.13 -7.38 -3.90
C LEU A 193 24.13 -6.22 -3.81
N VAL A 194 24.10 -5.30 -4.79
CA VAL A 194 25.09 -4.23 -4.91
C VAL A 194 24.40 -2.90 -5.19
N ASP A 195 24.71 -1.87 -4.42
CA ASP A 195 24.34 -0.50 -4.79
C ASP A 195 25.20 -0.07 -5.98
N VAL A 196 24.60 0.30 -7.12
CA VAL A 196 25.35 0.62 -8.36
C VAL A 196 26.06 1.94 -8.29
N SER A 197 25.51 2.89 -7.53
CA SER A 197 26.10 4.20 -7.32
C SER A 197 27.32 4.13 -6.41
N THR A 198 27.24 3.35 -5.32
CA THR A 198 28.30 3.26 -4.31
C THR A 198 29.18 2.02 -4.44
N LYS A 199 28.86 1.10 -5.36
CA LYS A 199 29.47 -0.24 -5.51
C LYS A 199 29.44 -1.10 -4.25
N LYS A 200 28.58 -0.77 -3.28
CA LYS A 200 28.55 -1.42 -1.97
C LYS A 200 27.86 -2.77 -2.05
N ILE A 201 28.51 -3.82 -1.54
CA ILE A 201 27.98 -5.19 -1.51
C ILE A 201 27.21 -5.44 -0.20
N PHE A 202 25.98 -5.93 -0.32
CA PHE A 202 25.12 -6.30 0.79
C PHE A 202 25.20 -7.80 1.09
N ARG A 203 25.35 -8.14 2.37
CA ARG A 203 25.37 -9.53 2.83
C ARG A 203 23.96 -10.01 3.16
N ARG A 204 23.64 -11.24 2.75
CA ARG A 204 22.40 -11.92 3.11
C ARG A 204 22.50 -12.39 4.57
N PHE A 205 21.47 -12.14 5.36
CA PHE A 205 21.34 -12.74 6.69
C PHE A 205 20.36 -13.92 6.62
N HIS A 206 20.70 -15.00 7.32
CA HIS A 206 19.86 -16.18 7.49
C HIS A 206 19.00 -16.05 8.75
#